data_AF-A0A7X1Z6D1-F1
#
_entry.id   AF-A0A7X1Z6D1-F1
#
_cell.length_a   1.000
_cell.length_b   1.000
_cell.length_c   1.000
_cell.angle_alpha   90.00
_cell.angle_beta   90.00
_cell.angle_gamma   90.00
#
_symmetry.space_group_name_H-M   'P 1'
#
loop_
_entity.id
_entity.type
_entity.pdbx_description
1 polymer ?
#
loop_
_entity_poly.entity_id
_entity_poly.type
_entity_poly.pdbx_seq_one_letter_code
_entity_poly.pdbx_strand_id
1 'polypeptide(L)' 'MIKIYRKDNETSKSFQQVVRWMKEHQLEFEINHLSELSKTEFVQMLRLSDGFSDLIITRYETGKA' A
#
# COMPACT_ATOMS: atom_id res chain seq x y z
N MET A 1 0.70 3.49 -15.80
CA MET A 1 0.23 2.31 -15.07
C MET A 1 0.41 2.54 -13.57
N ILE A 2 -0.69 2.60 -12.81
CA ILE A 2 -0.68 2.87 -11.36
C ILE A 2 -0.51 1.55 -10.60
N LYS A 3 0.37 1.49 -9.61
CA LYS A 3 0.52 0.31 -8.74
C LYS A 3 -0.03 0.61 -7.35
N ILE A 4 -0.94 -0.24 -6.87
CA ILE A 4 -1.50 -0.18 -5.53
C ILE A 4 -0.96 -1.36 -4.74
N TYR A 5 -0.38 -1.10 -3.56
CA TYR A 5 0.12 -2.16 -2.69
C TYR A 5 -0.80 -2.31 -1.47
N ARG A 6 -1.30 -3.53 -1.23
CA ARG A 6 -2.18 -3.85 -0.10
C ARG A 6 -1.52 -4.83 0.87
N LYS A 7 -1.95 -4.83 2.13
CA LYS A 7 -1.62 -5.92 3.07
C LYS A 7 -2.39 -7.19 2.66
N ASP A 8 -1.88 -8.36 3.02
CA ASP A 8 -2.48 -9.65 2.59
C ASP A 8 -3.94 -9.82 3.04
N ASN A 9 -4.30 -9.27 4.20
CA ASN A 9 -5.65 -9.29 4.76
C ASN A 9 -6.35 -7.92 4.70
N GLU A 10 -6.00 -7.08 3.71
CA GLU A 10 -6.55 -5.74 3.57
C GLU A 10 -8.06 -5.77 3.26
N THR A 11 -8.86 -5.24 4.19
CA THR A 11 -10.32 -5.17 4.11
C THR A 11 -10.85 -3.77 4.43
N SER A 12 -9.98 -2.76 4.54
CA SER A 12 -10.38 -1.41 4.90
C SER A 12 -11.31 -0.79 3.86
N LYS A 13 -12.26 0.00 4.37
CA LYS A 13 -13.15 0.81 3.54
C LYS A 13 -12.38 1.81 2.68
N SER A 14 -11.27 2.34 3.21
CA SER A 14 -10.41 3.28 2.48
C SER A 14 -9.81 2.65 1.23
N PHE A 15 -9.27 1.43 1.32
CA PHE A 15 -8.77 0.72 0.14
C PHE A 15 -9.88 0.48 -0.89
N GLN A 16 -11.06 0.02 -0.44
CA GLN A 16 -12.20 -0.22 -1.34
C GLN A 16 -12.66 1.07 -2.04
N GLN A 17 -12.68 2.20 -1.33
CA GLN A 17 -13.02 3.51 -1.90
C GLN A 17 -12.03 3.95 -2.97
N VAL A 18 -10.72 3.80 -2.71
CA VAL A 18 -9.67 4.15 -3.70
C VAL A 18 -9.79 3.28 -4.96
N VAL A 19 -9.92 1.95 -4.81
CA VAL A 19 -10.08 1.04 -5.95
C VAL A 19 -11.35 1.37 -6.74
N ARG A 20 -12.45 1.67 -6.06
CA ARG A 20 -13.71 2.07 -6.71
C ARG A 20 -13.51 3.37 -7.50
N TRP A 21 -12.91 4.39 -6.90
CA TRP A 21 -12.65 5.67 -7.56
C TRP A 21 -11.78 5.49 -8.81
N MET A 22 -10.73 4.66 -8.75
CA MET A 22 -9.89 4.38 -9.92
C MET A 22 -10.65 3.69 -11.05
N LYS A 23 -11.55 2.75 -10.71
CA LYS A 23 -12.43 2.09 -11.70
C LYS A 23 -13.42 3.07 -12.33
N GLU A 24 -14.05 3.92 -11.54
CA GLU A 24 -15.01 4.93 -12.02
C GLU A 24 -14.36 5.91 -13.01
N HIS A 25 -13.07 6.21 -12.83
CA HIS A 25 -12.29 7.09 -13.70
C HIS A 25 -11.53 6.33 -14.81
N GLN A 26 -11.78 5.03 -14.99
CA GLN A 26 -11.16 4.18 -16.02
C GLN A 26 -9.63 4.25 -16.01
N LEU A 27 -9.03 4.36 -14.82
CA LEU A 27 -7.58 4.37 -14.68
C LEU A 27 -7.03 2.95 -14.83
N GLU A 28 -5.91 2.81 -15.54
CA GLU A 28 -5.17 1.55 -15.59
C GLU A 28 -4.31 1.38 -14.33
N PHE A 29 -4.65 0.38 -13.52
CA PHE A 29 -3.95 0.07 -12.29
C PHE A 29 -3.77 -1.44 -12.06
N GLU A 30 -2.77 -1.77 -11.25
CA GLU A 30 -2.43 -3.12 -10.81
C GLU A 30 -2.42 -3.16 -9.28
N ILE A 31 -3.02 -4.20 -8.69
CA ILE A 31 -3.02 -4.43 -7.25
C ILE A 31 -1.98 -5.50 -6.93
N ASN A 32 -0.99 -5.14 -6.11
CA ASN A 32 0.11 -5.98 -5.64
C ASN A 32 0.01 -6.17 -4.11
N HIS A 33 0.70 -7.17 -3.59
CA HIS A 33 0.79 -7.40 -2.15
C HIS A 33 2.05 -6.74 -1.58
N LEU A 34 1.94 -6.09 -0.41
CA LEU A 34 3.10 -5.51 0.28
C LEU A 34 4.14 -6.58 0.66
N SER A 35 3.71 -7.82 0.86
CA SER A 35 4.58 -8.98 1.14
C SER A 35 5.45 -9.38 -0.05
N GLU A 36 5.09 -8.97 -1.27
CA GLU A 36 5.86 -9.22 -2.50
C GLU A 36 7.00 -8.20 -2.69
N LEU A 37 6.98 -7.09 -1.96
CA LEU A 37 8.03 -6.09 -2.04
C LEU A 37 9.30 -6.56 -1.35
N SER A 38 10.44 -6.41 -2.03
CA SER A 38 11.73 -6.47 -1.36
C SER A 38 11.88 -5.30 -0.39
N LYS A 39 12.78 -5.46 0.58
CA LYS A 39 13.14 -4.39 1.53
C LYS A 39 13.59 -3.11 0.81
N THR A 40 14.33 -3.25 -0.30
CA THR A 40 14.82 -2.11 -1.08
C THR A 40 13.68 -1.35 -1.75
N GLU A 41 12.74 -2.06 -2.38
CA GLU A 41 11.59 -1.45 -3.04
C GLU A 41 10.67 -0.76 -2.02
N PHE A 42 10.46 -1.39 -0.86
CA PHE A 42 9.71 -0.78 0.24
C PHE A 42 10.36 0.53 0.72
N VAL A 43 11.69 0.54 0.92
CA VAL A 43 12.44 1.75 1.32
C VAL A 43 12.39 2.82 0.23
N GLN A 44 12.44 2.43 -1.05
CA GLN A 44 12.28 3.38 -2.16
C GLN A 44 10.89 4.01 -2.16
N MET A 45 9.83 3.23 -1.93
CA MET A 45 8.47 3.76 -1.80
C MET A 45 8.35 4.77 -0.66
N LEU A 46 8.95 4.47 0.51
CA LEU A 46 8.98 5.40 1.65
C LEU A 46 9.73 6.71 1.35
N ARG A 47 10.76 6.67 0.49
CA ARG A 47 11.50 7.87 0.09
C ARG A 47 10.72 8.71 -0.92
N LEU A 48 10.00 8.07 -1.84
CA LEU A 48 9.18 8.73 -2.85
C LEU A 48 7.94 9.41 -2.25
N SER A 49 7.51 8.99 -1.06
CA SER A 49 6.35 9.57 -0.39
C SER A 49 6.63 10.91 0.32
N ASP A 50 7.83 11.49 0.17
CA ASP A 50 8.22 12.85 0.62
C ASP A 50 7.65 13.28 2.00
N GLY A 51 7.65 12.34 2.96
CA GLY A 51 7.17 12.59 4.32
C GLY A 51 5.65 12.63 4.54
N PHE A 52 4.82 12.31 3.55
CA PHE A 52 3.36 12.19 3.71
C PHE A 52 2.97 10.89 4.46
N SER A 53 3.10 10.98 5.78
CA SER A 53 2.11 10.74 6.85
C SER A 53 0.73 10.10 6.58
N ASP A 54 0.54 9.25 5.57
CA ASP A 54 -0.68 8.41 5.45
C ASP A 54 -0.40 6.94 5.14
N LEU A 55 0.87 6.53 5.10
CA LEU A 55 1.20 5.12 5.26
C LEU A 55 0.95 4.74 6.73
N ILE A 56 -0.28 4.29 7.04
CA ILE A 56 -0.59 3.63 8.32
C ILE A 56 0.17 2.30 8.36
N ILE A 57 1.46 2.39 8.66
CA ILE A 57 2.25 1.30 9.19
C ILE A 57 1.78 1.16 10.63
N THR A 58 0.73 0.35 10.85
CA THR A 58 0.49 -0.25 12.16
C THR A 58 1.76 -1.02 12.50
N ARG A 59 2.48 -0.51 13.50
CA ARG A 59 3.72 -1.02 14.08
C ARG A 59 3.70 -2.56 14.11
N TYR A 60 4.61 -3.20 13.40
CA TYR A 60 4.89 -4.63 13.58
C TYR A 60 5.70 -4.73 14.88
N GLU A 61 5.04 -5.06 16.00
CA GLU A 61 5.76 -5.45 17.21
C GLU A 61 6.31 -6.86 17.01
N THR A 62 7.57 -6.96 16.57
CA THR A 62 8.37 -8.14 16.84
C THR A 62 8.81 -8.07 18.30
N GLY A 63 8.09 -8.79 19.17
CA GLY A 63 8.37 -8.83 20.60
C GLY A 63 7.86 -10.11 21.26
N LYS A 64 8.38 -11.27 20.82
CA LYS A 64 8.53 -12.41 21.72
C LYS A 64 9.98 -12.40 22.21
N ALA A 65 10.16 -12.08 23.49
CA ALA A 65 11.29 -12.48 24.33
C ALA A 65 10.70 -12.97 25.65
#